data_AF-A0A2P5MAH6-F1
#
_entry.id   AF-A0A2P5MAH6-F1
#
_cell.length_a   1.000
_cell.length_b   1.000
_cell.length_c   1.000
_cell.angle_alpha   90.00
_cell.angle_beta   90.00
_cell.angle_gamma   90.00
#
_symmetry.space_group_name_H-M   'P 1'
#
loop_
_entity.id
_entity.type
_entity.pdbx_description
1 polymer ?
#
loop_
_entity_poly.entity_id
_entity_poly.type
_entity_poly.pdbx_seq_one_letter_code
_entity_poly.pdbx_strand_id
1 'polypeptide(L)'
;MSINATLIGQMITFALLVWFTMKYVWPPLINSLEERKKKISEGLAAAEKGQEEILLAEQKAKSILKDAKDQSSEIVNMAQKRATEIVEESKEAAKKEGERQIVAAQAQIEQEIQHAKESLRKEVADLAFNMAEQILQAEVDQNKHQDIVQKVSNQLG
;
A
#
# COMPACT_ATOMS: atom_id res chain seq x y z
N MET A 1 65.76 88.14 -24.01
CA MET A 1 65.92 87.71 -22.60
C MET A 1 66.71 86.41 -22.65
N SER A 2 67.94 86.41 -22.15
CA SER A 2 68.83 85.25 -22.17
C SER A 2 68.20 84.06 -21.46
N ILE A 3 68.44 82.84 -21.97
CA ILE A 3 68.19 81.61 -21.21
C ILE A 3 69.05 81.71 -19.94
N ASN A 4 68.41 82.03 -18.82
CA ASN A 4 69.06 82.13 -17.52
C ASN A 4 68.97 80.76 -16.83
N ALA A 5 69.94 80.46 -15.96
CA ALA A 5 70.00 79.21 -15.19
C ALA A 5 68.69 78.90 -14.41
N THR A 6 67.90 79.92 -14.10
CA THR A 6 66.57 79.80 -13.49
C THR A 6 65.57 79.05 -14.38
N LEU A 7 65.62 79.21 -15.70
CA LEU A 7 64.71 78.54 -16.63
C LEU A 7 65.03 77.04 -16.76
N ILE A 8 66.32 76.69 -16.74
CA ILE A 8 66.78 75.29 -16.70
C ILE A 8 66.39 74.66 -15.36
N GLY A 9 66.58 75.36 -14.24
CA GLY A 9 66.13 74.91 -12.92
C GLY A 9 64.63 74.68 -12.84
N GLN A 10 63.82 75.60 -13.39
CA GLN A 10 62.35 75.46 -13.49
C GLN A 10 61.93 74.27 -14.36
N MET A 11 62.64 74.00 -15.45
CA MET A 11 62.35 72.86 -16.32
C MET A 11 62.65 71.53 -15.63
N ILE A 12 63.75 71.45 -14.87
CA ILE A 12 64.10 70.27 -14.07
C ILE A 12 63.09 70.04 -12.94
N THR A 13 62.69 71.08 -12.21
CA THR A 13 61.68 70.94 -11.15
C THR A 13 60.32 70.56 -11.71
N PHE A 14 59.92 71.11 -12.85
CA PHE A 14 58.70 70.70 -13.55
C PHE A 14 58.76 69.23 -14.01
N ALA A 15 59.87 68.80 -14.59
CA ALA A 15 60.06 67.41 -15.00
C ALA A 15 60.02 66.43 -13.82
N LEU A 16 60.65 66.78 -12.69
CA LEU A 16 60.57 65.99 -11.45
C LEU A 16 59.15 65.95 -10.87
N LEU A 17 58.41 67.05 -10.94
CA LEU A 17 57.01 67.10 -10.51
C LEU A 17 56.14 66.20 -11.38
N VAL A 18 56.26 66.28 -12.71
CA VAL A 18 55.53 65.41 -13.65
C VAL A 18 55.87 63.93 -13.41
N TRP A 19 57.15 63.61 -13.18
CA TRP A 19 57.54 62.25 -12.85
C TRP A 19 56.94 61.76 -11.53
N PHE A 20 56.93 62.61 -10.50
CA PHE A 20 56.33 62.30 -9.20
C PHE A 20 54.82 62.11 -9.31
N THR A 21 54.10 62.99 -10.02
CA THR A 21 52.64 62.87 -10.19
C THR A 21 52.26 61.65 -11.03
N MET A 22 53.02 61.37 -12.10
CA MET A 22 52.80 60.18 -12.92
C MET A 22 53.03 58.88 -12.14
N LYS A 23 54.01 58.85 -11.24
CA LYS A 23 54.35 57.65 -10.46
C LYS A 23 53.53 57.46 -9.20
N TYR A 24 53.16 58.54 -8.50
CA TYR A 24 52.52 58.45 -7.18
C TYR A 24 51.04 58.86 -7.17
N VAL A 25 50.60 59.76 -8.04
CA VAL A 25 49.22 60.29 -8.01
C VAL A 25 48.33 59.58 -9.04
N TRP A 26 48.85 59.33 -10.24
CA TRP A 26 48.07 58.70 -11.31
C TRP A 26 47.66 57.25 -11.02
N PRO A 27 48.54 56.37 -10.49
CA PRO A 27 48.19 54.97 -10.30
C PRO A 27 47.07 54.75 -9.27
N PRO A 28 47.07 55.40 -8.08
CA PRO A 28 45.94 55.27 -7.14
C PRO A 28 44.60 55.74 -7.72
N LEU A 29 44.62 56.79 -8.56
CA LEU A 29 43.41 57.36 -9.15
C LEU A 29 42.79 56.43 -10.20
N ILE A 30 43.62 55.87 -11.09
CA ILE A 30 43.15 54.89 -12.08
C ILE A 30 42.70 53.59 -11.39
N ASN A 31 43.45 53.10 -10.39
CA ASN A 31 43.07 51.91 -9.64
C ASN A 31 41.70 52.08 -8.97
N SER A 32 41.41 53.24 -8.37
CA SER A 32 40.10 53.48 -7.74
C SER A 32 38.95 53.51 -8.77
N LEU A 33 39.20 54.06 -9.96
CA LEU A 33 38.21 54.06 -11.04
C LEU A 33 37.99 52.64 -11.60
N GLU A 34 39.05 51.86 -11.76
CA GLU A 34 38.97 50.49 -12.24
C GLU A 34 38.28 49.57 -11.22
N GLU A 35 38.55 49.73 -9.93
CA GLU A 35 37.87 49.01 -8.85
C GLU A 35 36.36 49.29 -8.87
N ARG A 36 35.95 50.55 -9.05
CA ARG A 36 34.53 50.92 -9.19
C ARG A 36 33.90 50.29 -10.42
N LYS A 37 34.58 50.35 -11.57
CA LYS A 37 34.09 49.75 -12.82
C LYS A 37 33.93 48.23 -12.67
N LYS A 38 34.93 47.58 -12.06
CA LYS A 38 34.93 46.14 -11.80
C LYS A 38 33.78 45.76 -10.87
N LYS A 39 33.59 46.47 -9.75
CA LYS A 39 32.51 46.21 -8.80
C LYS A 39 31.12 46.34 -9.43
N ILE A 40 30.92 47.34 -10.30
CA ILE A 40 29.65 47.51 -11.02
C ILE A 40 29.44 46.37 -12.02
N SER A 41 30.47 46.00 -12.79
CA SER A 41 30.38 44.91 -13.76
C SER A 41 30.11 43.57 -13.09
N GLU A 42 30.80 43.27 -12.00
CA GLU A 42 30.60 42.04 -11.20
C GLU A 42 29.22 42.03 -10.55
N GLY A 43 28.77 43.16 -10.00
CA GLY A 43 27.44 43.29 -9.42
C GLY A 43 26.33 43.08 -10.45
N LEU A 44 26.46 43.64 -11.66
CA LEU A 44 25.49 43.45 -12.73
C LEU A 44 25.47 42.00 -13.23
N ALA A 45 26.65 41.40 -13.45
CA ALA A 45 26.76 40.01 -13.85
C ALA A 45 26.21 39.04 -12.79
N ALA A 46 26.42 39.33 -11.50
CA ALA A 46 25.85 38.55 -10.41
C ALA A 46 24.31 38.69 -10.34
N ALA A 47 23.78 39.89 -10.58
CA ALA A 47 22.34 40.13 -10.60
C ALA A 47 21.65 39.41 -11.77
N GLU A 48 22.26 39.41 -12.96
CA GLU A 48 21.76 38.71 -14.13
C GLU A 48 21.76 37.19 -13.92
N LYS A 49 22.88 36.63 -13.44
CA LYS A 49 22.96 35.21 -13.06
C LYS A 49 21.96 34.84 -11.97
N GLY A 50 21.79 35.69 -10.96
CA GLY A 50 20.81 35.47 -9.90
C GLY A 50 19.37 35.40 -10.44
N GLN A 51 19.02 36.27 -11.40
CA GLN A 51 17.71 36.19 -12.07
C GLN A 51 17.55 34.90 -12.88
N GLU A 52 18.57 34.51 -13.65
CA GLU A 52 18.55 33.27 -14.44
C GLU A 52 18.40 32.03 -13.52
N GLU A 53 19.16 31.98 -12.43
CA GLU A 53 19.08 30.91 -11.44
C GLU A 53 17.71 30.82 -10.78
N ILE A 54 17.08 31.96 -10.46
CA ILE A 54 15.72 32.00 -9.91
C ILE A 54 14.73 31.42 -10.93
N LEU A 55 14.80 31.83 -12.20
CA LEU A 55 13.91 31.31 -13.24
C LEU A 55 14.09 29.80 -13.45
N LEU A 56 15.33 29.32 -13.45
CA LEU A 56 15.63 27.89 -13.53
C LEU A 56 15.14 27.12 -12.30
N ALA A 57 15.29 27.69 -11.11
CA ALA A 57 14.80 27.09 -9.87
C ALA A 57 13.27 27.00 -9.85
N GLU A 58 12.57 28.06 -10.30
CA GLU A 58 11.12 28.05 -10.43
C GLU A 58 10.63 27.01 -11.44
N GLN A 59 11.29 26.90 -12.60
CA GLN A 59 10.96 25.89 -13.60
C GLN A 59 11.16 24.47 -13.05
N LYS A 60 12.29 24.22 -12.38
CA LYS A 60 12.55 22.93 -11.72
C LYS A 60 11.52 22.63 -10.64
N ALA A 61 11.17 23.60 -9.80
CA ALA A 61 10.16 23.43 -8.77
C ALA A 61 8.79 23.10 -9.36
N LYS A 62 8.37 23.79 -10.44
CA LYS A 62 7.13 23.49 -11.17
C LYS A 62 7.15 22.09 -11.78
N SER A 63 8.28 21.66 -12.36
CA SER A 63 8.43 20.29 -12.89
C SER A 63 8.28 19.26 -11.77
N ILE A 64 9.02 19.42 -10.67
CA ILE A 64 8.97 18.49 -9.53
C ILE A 64 7.55 18.39 -8.96
N LEU A 65 6.84 19.52 -8.82
CA LEU A 65 5.46 19.52 -8.35
C LEU A 65 4.51 18.80 -9.32
N LYS A 66 4.71 18.99 -10.63
CA LYS A 66 3.93 18.28 -11.64
C LYS A 66 4.21 16.77 -11.58
N ASP A 67 5.47 16.38 -11.59
CA ASP A 67 5.89 14.98 -11.55
C ASP A 67 5.40 14.29 -10.27
N ALA A 68 5.48 14.97 -9.12
CA ALA A 68 4.96 14.46 -7.87
C ALA A 68 3.42 14.28 -7.89
N LYS A 69 2.70 15.19 -8.56
CA LYS A 69 1.24 15.09 -8.72
C LYS A 69 0.85 13.94 -9.64
N ASP A 70 1.58 13.77 -10.74
CA ASP A 70 1.37 12.69 -11.69
C ASP A 70 1.66 11.33 -11.03
N GLN A 71 2.77 11.20 -10.29
CA GLN A 71 3.10 10.01 -9.50
C GLN A 71 2.05 9.73 -8.42
N SER A 72 1.56 10.74 -7.72
CA SER A 72 0.51 10.57 -6.71
C SER A 72 -0.78 10.07 -7.33
N SER A 73 -1.17 10.60 -8.49
CA SER A 73 -2.33 10.14 -9.27
C SER A 73 -2.16 8.68 -9.70
N GLU A 74 -0.97 8.31 -10.18
CA GLU A 74 -0.64 6.94 -10.56
C GLU A 74 -0.74 5.97 -9.37
N ILE A 75 -0.19 6.35 -8.21
CA ILE A 75 -0.29 5.55 -6.97
C ILE A 75 -1.74 5.34 -6.57
N VAL A 76 -2.57 6.39 -6.60
CA VAL A 76 -3.99 6.28 -6.26
C VAL A 76 -4.73 5.37 -7.24
N ASN A 77 -4.46 5.50 -8.53
CA ASN A 77 -5.06 4.64 -9.55
C ASN A 77 -4.64 3.16 -9.39
N MET A 78 -3.36 2.90 -9.12
CA MET A 78 -2.87 1.55 -8.83
C MET A 78 -3.50 0.97 -7.56
N ALA A 79 -3.61 1.77 -6.49
CA ALA A 79 -4.25 1.36 -5.25
C ALA A 79 -5.73 1.02 -5.46
N GLN A 80 -6.46 1.85 -6.21
CA GLN A 80 -7.87 1.61 -6.54
C GLN A 80 -8.04 0.34 -7.36
N LYS A 81 -7.20 0.13 -8.39
CA LYS A 81 -7.21 -1.08 -9.20
C LYS A 81 -6.94 -2.31 -8.33
N ARG A 82 -5.92 -2.26 -7.47
CA ARG A 82 -5.58 -3.37 -6.57
C ARG A 82 -6.68 -3.66 -5.56
N ALA A 83 -7.33 -2.63 -5.03
CA ALA A 83 -8.49 -2.79 -4.15
C ALA A 83 -9.64 -3.50 -4.86
N THR A 84 -9.95 -3.12 -6.10
CA THR A 84 -10.97 -3.79 -6.92
C THR A 84 -10.59 -5.25 -7.20
N GLU A 85 -9.34 -5.54 -7.55
CA GLU A 85 -8.85 -6.91 -7.74
C GLU A 85 -9.03 -7.76 -6.47
N ILE A 86 -8.63 -7.23 -5.31
CA ILE A 86 -8.77 -7.93 -4.01
C ILE A 86 -10.24 -8.21 -3.70
N VAL A 87 -11.14 -7.26 -3.98
CA VAL A 87 -12.58 -7.42 -3.74
C VAL A 87 -13.14 -8.52 -4.64
N GLU A 88 -12.78 -8.55 -5.92
CA GLU A 88 -13.24 -9.59 -6.85
C GLU A 88 -12.66 -10.97 -6.48
N GLU A 89 -11.38 -11.06 -6.15
CA GLU A 89 -10.74 -12.29 -5.67
C GLU A 89 -11.42 -12.80 -4.38
N SER A 90 -11.71 -11.89 -3.44
CA SER A 90 -12.40 -12.24 -2.20
C SER A 90 -13.83 -12.72 -2.44
N LYS A 91 -14.56 -12.12 -3.40
CA LYS A 91 -15.91 -12.58 -3.78
C LYS A 91 -15.86 -13.97 -4.41
N GLU A 92 -14.89 -14.22 -5.30
CA GLU A 92 -14.74 -15.51 -5.95
C GLU A 92 -14.39 -16.60 -4.92
N ALA A 93 -13.44 -16.31 -4.03
CA ALA A 93 -13.10 -17.21 -2.92
C ALA A 93 -14.29 -17.48 -2.01
N ALA A 94 -15.05 -16.45 -1.64
CA ALA A 94 -16.25 -16.60 -0.81
C ALA A 94 -17.34 -17.44 -1.49
N LYS A 95 -17.54 -17.26 -2.81
CA LYS A 95 -18.50 -18.06 -3.58
C LYS A 95 -18.08 -19.53 -3.61
N LYS A 96 -16.80 -19.81 -3.89
CA LYS A 96 -16.24 -21.16 -3.92
C LYS A 96 -16.34 -21.85 -2.56
N GLU A 97 -16.05 -21.13 -1.47
CA GLU A 97 -16.18 -21.65 -0.12
C GLU A 97 -17.65 -21.89 0.26
N GLY A 98 -18.56 -21.00 -0.16
CA GLY A 98 -19.99 -21.19 0.01
C GLY A 98 -20.51 -22.44 -0.71
N GLU A 99 -20.10 -22.64 -1.96
CA GLU A 99 -20.43 -23.87 -2.72
C GLU A 99 -19.88 -25.12 -2.02
N ARG A 100 -18.64 -25.07 -1.51
CA ARG A 100 -18.04 -26.16 -0.74
C ARG A 100 -18.84 -26.49 0.53
N GLN A 101 -19.27 -25.46 1.26
CA GLN A 101 -20.09 -25.65 2.47
C GLN A 101 -21.46 -26.24 2.14
N ILE A 102 -22.10 -25.82 1.05
CA ILE A 102 -23.39 -26.39 0.63
C ILE A 102 -23.24 -27.88 0.30
N VAL A 103 -22.19 -28.25 -0.46
CA VAL A 103 -21.93 -29.65 -0.79
C VAL A 103 -21.67 -30.48 0.47
N ALA A 104 -20.86 -29.95 1.41
CA ALA A 104 -20.60 -30.61 2.68
C ALA A 104 -21.88 -30.77 3.53
N ALA A 105 -22.73 -29.76 3.58
CA ALA A 105 -24.02 -29.81 4.28
C ALA A 105 -24.98 -30.82 3.66
N GLN A 106 -25.04 -30.89 2.32
CA GLN A 106 -25.84 -31.91 1.62
C GLN A 106 -25.36 -33.33 1.96
N ALA A 107 -24.04 -33.56 1.98
CA ALA A 107 -23.47 -34.85 2.35
C ALA A 107 -23.78 -35.22 3.81
N GLN A 108 -23.72 -34.26 4.74
CA GLN A 108 -24.09 -34.47 6.14
C GLN A 108 -25.59 -34.79 6.29
N ILE A 109 -26.46 -34.05 5.59
CA ILE A 109 -27.91 -34.31 5.58
C ILE A 109 -28.19 -35.72 5.06
N GLU A 110 -27.52 -36.15 4.00
CA GLU A 110 -27.70 -37.49 3.45
C GLU A 110 -27.26 -38.58 4.44
N GLN A 111 -26.15 -38.37 5.15
CA GLN A 111 -25.72 -39.27 6.23
C GLN A 111 -26.73 -39.32 7.39
N GLU A 112 -27.23 -38.17 7.84
CA GLU A 112 -28.25 -38.09 8.89
C GLU A 112 -29.57 -38.77 8.46
N ILE A 113 -29.97 -38.64 7.20
CA ILE A 113 -31.14 -39.36 6.67
C ILE A 113 -30.93 -40.88 6.71
N GLN A 114 -29.73 -41.37 6.38
CA GLN A 114 -29.44 -42.80 6.47
C GLN A 114 -29.46 -43.28 7.93
N HIS A 115 -28.85 -42.52 8.84
CA HIS A 115 -28.87 -42.83 10.26
C HIS A 115 -30.30 -42.83 10.83
N ALA A 116 -31.12 -41.83 10.48
CA ALA A 116 -32.53 -41.77 10.87
C ALA A 116 -33.34 -42.95 10.33
N LYS A 117 -33.11 -43.38 9.08
CA LYS A 117 -33.75 -44.59 8.51
C LYS A 117 -33.34 -45.85 9.26
N GLU A 118 -32.09 -45.96 9.67
CA GLU A 118 -31.60 -47.12 10.42
C GLU A 118 -32.18 -47.17 11.84
N SER A 119 -32.23 -46.03 12.54
CA SER A 119 -32.95 -45.92 13.82
C SER A 119 -34.43 -46.27 13.67
N LEU A 120 -35.10 -45.74 12.65
CA LEU A 120 -36.52 -46.03 12.41
C LEU A 120 -36.76 -47.53 12.16
N ARG A 121 -35.86 -48.20 11.44
CA ARG A 121 -35.95 -49.66 11.24
C ARG A 121 -35.84 -50.43 12.55
N LYS A 122 -34.99 -49.99 13.49
CA LYS A 122 -34.88 -50.60 14.82
C LYS A 122 -36.15 -50.39 15.63
N GLU A 123 -36.67 -49.16 15.69
CA GLU A 123 -37.92 -48.86 16.39
C GLU A 123 -39.11 -49.64 15.83
N VAL A 124 -39.20 -49.80 14.50
CA VAL A 124 -40.27 -50.60 13.87
C VAL A 124 -40.10 -52.10 14.17
N ALA A 125 -38.86 -52.62 14.21
CA ALA A 125 -38.60 -54.00 14.59
C ALA A 125 -38.99 -54.28 16.06
N ASP A 126 -38.65 -53.36 16.97
CA ASP A 126 -39.04 -53.45 18.38
C ASP A 126 -40.57 -53.37 18.54
N LEU A 127 -41.23 -52.48 17.81
CA LEU A 127 -42.70 -52.39 17.81
C LEU A 127 -43.36 -53.66 17.24
N ALA A 128 -42.80 -54.25 16.18
CA ALA A 128 -43.28 -55.50 15.61
C ALA A 128 -43.10 -56.68 16.58
N PHE A 129 -41.99 -56.75 17.32
CA PHE A 129 -41.77 -57.74 18.39
C PHE A 129 -42.81 -57.59 19.50
N ASN A 130 -43.03 -56.37 20.01
CA ASN A 130 -44.04 -56.10 21.04
C ASN A 130 -45.46 -56.47 20.56
N MET A 131 -45.80 -56.20 19.30
CA MET A 131 -47.08 -56.63 18.73
C MET A 131 -47.18 -58.15 18.60
N ALA A 132 -46.10 -58.83 18.18
CA ALA A 132 -46.07 -60.28 18.09
C ALA A 132 -46.21 -60.93 19.49
N GLU A 133 -45.58 -60.37 20.52
CA GLU A 133 -45.78 -60.79 21.91
C GLU A 133 -47.23 -60.62 22.37
N GLN A 134 -47.86 -59.46 22.10
CA GLN A 134 -49.27 -59.24 22.45
C GLN A 134 -50.22 -60.20 21.72
N ILE A 135 -50.01 -60.45 20.41
CA ILE A 135 -50.82 -61.40 19.65
C ILE A 135 -50.62 -62.82 20.18
N LEU A 136 -49.38 -63.23 20.44
CA LEU A 136 -49.09 -64.55 21.00
C LEU A 136 -49.72 -64.71 22.39
N GLN A 137 -49.66 -63.68 23.23
CA GLN A 137 -50.28 -63.69 24.54
C GLN A 137 -51.82 -63.82 24.45
N ALA A 138 -52.46 -63.11 23.51
CA ALA A 138 -53.89 -63.22 23.25
C ALA A 138 -54.32 -64.61 22.71
N GLU A 139 -53.54 -65.19 21.79
CA GLU A 139 -53.82 -66.50 21.19
C GLU A 139 -53.58 -67.66 22.19
N VAL A 140 -52.57 -67.53 23.06
CA VAL A 140 -52.28 -68.51 24.12
C VAL A 140 -53.37 -68.52 25.20
N ASP A 141 -53.98 -67.38 25.50
CA ASP A 141 -55.06 -67.25 26.49
C ASP A 141 -56.37 -67.92 26.02
N GLN A 142 -56.64 -67.92 24.71
CA GLN A 142 -57.92 -68.39 24.18
C GLN A 142 -57.98 -69.91 23.93
N ASN A 143 -56.84 -70.61 23.74
CA ASN A 143 -56.88 -72.03 23.32
C ASN A 143 -55.87 -73.00 23.97
N LYS A 144 -54.88 -72.59 24.79
CA LYS A 144 -53.76 -73.50 25.15
C LYS A 144 -53.27 -73.53 26.60
N HIS A 145 -54.07 -73.14 27.58
CA HIS A 145 -53.63 -73.21 28.98
C HIS A 145 -53.72 -74.61 29.64
N GLN A 146 -54.37 -75.61 29.02
CA GLN A 146 -54.46 -76.95 29.61
C GLN A 146 -53.45 -77.97 29.02
N ASP A 147 -53.13 -77.89 27.73
CA ASP A 147 -52.24 -78.89 27.09
C ASP A 147 -50.75 -78.70 27.40
N ILE A 148 -50.30 -77.47 27.66
CA ILE A 148 -48.88 -77.18 27.91
C ILE A 148 -48.48 -77.58 29.34
N VAL A 149 -49.36 -77.36 30.32
CA VAL A 149 -49.15 -77.80 31.71
C VAL A 149 -49.11 -79.34 31.78
N GLN A 150 -49.96 -80.02 30.99
CA GLN A 150 -49.97 -81.49 30.94
C GLN A 150 -48.71 -82.08 30.30
N LYS A 151 -48.14 -81.43 29.26
CA LYS A 151 -46.89 -81.90 28.63
C LYS A 151 -45.64 -81.66 29.47
N VAL A 152 -45.58 -80.58 30.25
CA VAL A 152 -44.44 -80.32 31.17
C VAL A 152 -44.51 -81.24 32.39
N SER A 153 -45.71 -81.52 32.91
CA SER A 153 -45.90 -82.48 34.02
C SER A 153 -45.46 -83.90 33.63
N ASN A 154 -45.77 -84.35 32.41
CA ASN A 154 -45.38 -85.68 31.91
C ASN A 154 -43.89 -85.82 31.51
N GLN A 155 -43.09 -84.75 31.54
CA GLN A 155 -41.63 -84.82 31.37
C GLN A 155 -40.87 -84.77 32.70
N LEU A 156 -41.56 -84.50 33.82
CA LEU A 156 -40.98 -84.42 35.16
C LEU A 156 -41.57 -85.46 36.13
N GLY A 157 -42.38 -86.41 35.65
CA GLY A 157 -42.92 -87.55 36.39
C GLY A 157 -42.85 -88.84 35.59
#